data_AF-A0A1Z4BQ56-F1
#
_entry.id   AF-A0A1Z4BQ56-F1
#
_cell.length_a   1.000
_cell.length_b   1.000
_cell.length_c   1.000
_cell.angle_alpha   90.00
_cell.angle_beta   90.00
_cell.angle_gamma   90.00
#
_symmetry.space_group_name_H-M   'P 1'
#
loop_
_entity.id
_entity.type
_entity.pdbx_description
1 polymer ?
#
loop_
_entity_poly.entity_id
_entity_poly.type
_entity_poly.pdbx_seq_one_letter_code
_entity_poly.pdbx_strand_id
1 'polypeptide(L)'
;MKYLQNKYLKIVVAVLIVAWAVYQFTRGNIGNGIALIFLSLIPILLYFRNEFILLTFLRLRKQDFAGMEKWLGKIVDPETALLRKQQGYYNYMYGIIYSQKNLTQAEKYFRKALQLGLTMSYDVAMAKLSLAGIMMQKRKKREAQELLTEAKKLDKQNLMTEQIKMMQQQLKKI
;
A
#
# COMPACT_ATOMS: atom_id res chain seq x y z
N MET A 1 6.47 -21.73 -1.70
CA MET A 1 5.59 -20.54 -1.61
C MET A 1 5.81 -19.48 -2.72
N LYS A 2 6.70 -19.70 -3.72
CA LYS A 2 6.83 -18.79 -4.89
C LYS A 2 5.66 -18.85 -5.88
N TYR A 3 4.94 -19.98 -5.93
CA TYR A 3 3.91 -20.21 -6.95
C TYR A 3 2.58 -19.48 -6.69
N LEU A 4 2.21 -19.21 -5.43
CA LEU A 4 0.95 -18.51 -5.09
C LEU A 4 0.97 -17.01 -5.44
N GLN A 5 2.16 -16.44 -5.66
CA GLN A 5 2.34 -15.03 -6.04
C GLN A 5 2.26 -14.81 -7.55
N ASN A 6 2.24 -15.88 -8.34
CA ASN A 6 2.20 -15.72 -9.79
C ASN A 6 0.77 -15.35 -10.20
N LYS A 7 0.59 -14.12 -10.67
CA LYS A 7 -0.69 -13.54 -11.11
C LYS A 7 -1.51 -14.52 -11.97
N TYR A 8 -0.83 -15.32 -12.78
CA TYR A 8 -1.42 -16.34 -13.66
C TYR A 8 -2.04 -17.54 -12.92
N LEU A 9 -1.51 -17.95 -11.76
CA LEU A 9 -2.05 -19.10 -11.01
C LEU A 9 -3.47 -18.81 -10.49
N LYS A 10 -3.71 -17.57 -10.03
CA LYS A 10 -5.04 -17.13 -9.56
C LYS A 10 -6.07 -17.15 -10.69
N ILE A 11 -5.66 -16.81 -11.91
CA ILE A 11 -6.50 -16.89 -13.11
C ILE A 11 -6.78 -18.34 -13.48
N VAL A 12 -5.77 -19.22 -13.46
CA VAL A 12 -5.94 -20.65 -13.74
C VAL A 12 -6.93 -21.28 -12.76
N VAL A 13 -6.83 -20.99 -11.46
CA VAL A 13 -7.78 -21.48 -10.45
C VAL A 13 -9.20 -20.94 -10.70
N ALA A 14 -9.35 -19.67 -11.04
CA ALA A 14 -10.66 -19.11 -11.38
C ALA A 14 -11.28 -19.79 -12.61
N VAL A 15 -10.50 -20.04 -13.66
CA VAL A 15 -10.94 -20.75 -14.87
C VAL A 15 -11.36 -22.19 -14.55
N LEU A 16 -10.62 -22.90 -13.69
CA LEU A 16 -10.98 -24.25 -13.24
C LEU A 16 -12.30 -24.26 -12.46
N ILE A 17 -12.54 -23.28 -11.58
CA ILE A 17 -13.81 -23.16 -10.83
C ILE A 17 -14.97 -22.88 -11.78
N VAL A 18 -14.78 -22.00 -12.77
CA VAL A 18 -15.81 -21.70 -13.78
C VAL A 18 -16.09 -22.92 -14.65
N ALA A 19 -15.07 -23.66 -15.09
CA ALA A 19 -15.25 -24.90 -15.84
C ALA A 19 -16.02 -25.96 -15.03
N TRP A 20 -15.73 -26.06 -13.73
CA TRP A 20 -16.46 -26.93 -12.81
C TRP A 20 -17.92 -26.49 -12.59
N ALA A 21 -18.17 -25.17 -12.56
CA ALA A 21 -19.54 -24.63 -12.51
C ALA A 21 -20.34 -25.00 -13.77
N VAL A 22 -19.75 -24.86 -14.96
CA VAL A 22 -20.35 -25.27 -16.24
C VAL A 22 -20.69 -26.77 -16.23
N TYR A 23 -19.80 -27.62 -15.71
CA TYR A 23 -20.08 -29.04 -15.56
C TYR A 23 -21.28 -29.32 -14.62
N GLN A 24 -21.38 -28.63 -13.48
CA GLN A 24 -22.53 -28.76 -12.57
C GLN A 24 -23.86 -28.33 -13.21
N PHE A 25 -23.86 -27.33 -14.10
CA PHE A 25 -25.05 -26.95 -14.85
C PHE A 25 -25.53 -28.07 -15.80
N THR A 26 -24.61 -28.81 -16.43
CA THR A 26 -24.99 -29.96 -17.29
C THR A 26 -25.62 -31.12 -16.52
N ARG A 27 -25.37 -31.25 -15.21
CA ARG A 27 -25.97 -32.28 -14.34
C ARG A 27 -27.28 -31.83 -13.68
N GLY A 28 -27.82 -30.66 -14.03
CA GLY A 28 -29.07 -30.13 -13.46
C GLY A 28 -28.95 -29.49 -12.08
N ASN A 29 -27.74 -29.40 -11.50
CA ASN A 29 -27.49 -28.80 -10.19
C ASN A 29 -27.30 -27.27 -10.30
N ILE A 30 -28.36 -26.57 -10.70
CA ILE A 30 -28.34 -25.12 -10.99
C ILE A 30 -27.89 -24.30 -9.76
N GLY A 31 -28.34 -24.66 -8.56
CA GLY A 31 -27.97 -23.98 -7.31
C GLY A 31 -26.47 -24.06 -6.98
N ASN A 32 -25.85 -25.24 -7.17
CA ASN A 32 -24.41 -25.40 -6.95
C ASN A 32 -23.58 -24.68 -8.02
N GLY A 33 -24.05 -24.66 -9.28
CA GLY A 33 -23.40 -23.90 -10.35
C GLY A 33 -23.35 -22.40 -10.05
N ILE A 34 -24.47 -21.82 -9.59
CA ILE A 34 -24.53 -20.40 -9.19
C ILE A 34 -23.60 -20.13 -7.99
N ALA A 35 -23.61 -20.98 -6.98
CA ALA A 35 -22.72 -20.84 -5.81
C ALA A 35 -21.23 -20.88 -6.21
N LEU A 36 -20.85 -21.74 -7.16
CA LEU A 36 -19.48 -21.82 -7.68
C LEU A 36 -19.07 -20.60 -8.49
N ILE A 37 -20.01 -19.97 -9.23
CA ILE A 37 -19.74 -18.70 -9.91
C ILE A 37 -19.48 -17.59 -8.89
N PHE A 38 -20.28 -17.48 -7.83
CA PHE A 38 -20.01 -16.53 -6.74
C PHE A 38 -18.68 -16.83 -6.03
N LEU A 39 -18.35 -18.10 -5.83
CA LEU A 39 -17.06 -18.50 -5.27
C LEU A 39 -15.88 -18.10 -6.19
N SER A 40 -16.05 -18.16 -7.51
CA SER A 40 -15.03 -17.78 -8.49
C SER A 40 -14.68 -16.29 -8.48
N LEU A 41 -15.60 -15.43 -8.00
CA LEU A 41 -15.33 -13.99 -7.83
C LEU A 41 -14.25 -13.72 -6.77
N ILE A 42 -14.10 -14.58 -5.77
CA ILE A 42 -13.12 -14.40 -4.69
C ILE A 42 -11.67 -14.39 -5.21
N PRO A 43 -11.17 -15.41 -5.95
CA PRO A 43 -9.81 -15.38 -6.50
C PRO A 43 -9.60 -14.25 -7.52
N ILE A 44 -10.65 -13.83 -8.23
CA ILE A 44 -10.61 -12.68 -9.17
C ILE A 44 -10.45 -11.36 -8.41
N LEU A 45 -11.16 -11.16 -7.30
CA LEU A 45 -11.00 -9.98 -6.45
C LEU A 45 -9.63 -9.96 -5.74
N LEU A 46 -9.16 -11.14 -5.30
CA LEU A 46 -7.83 -11.32 -4.71
C LEU A 46 -6.69 -11.22 -5.74
N TYR A 47 -6.98 -11.27 -7.04
CA TYR A 47 -6.01 -10.98 -8.09
C TYR A 47 -5.71 -9.46 -8.16
N PHE A 48 -6.71 -8.61 -7.97
CA PHE A 48 -6.55 -7.15 -8.09
C PHE A 48 -5.94 -6.47 -6.86
N ARG A 49 -6.11 -7.03 -5.66
CA ARG A 49 -5.48 -6.51 -4.43
C ARG A 49 -4.49 -7.51 -3.86
N ASN A 50 -3.22 -7.12 -3.76
CA ASN A 50 -2.24 -7.93 -3.06
C ASN A 50 -2.56 -7.94 -1.55
N GLU A 51 -2.96 -9.11 -1.04
CA GLU A 51 -3.33 -9.37 0.35
C GLU A 51 -2.24 -8.93 1.34
N PHE A 52 -0.97 -9.05 0.95
CA PHE A 52 0.16 -8.66 1.81
C PHE A 52 0.17 -7.17 2.13
N ILE A 53 -0.17 -6.30 1.16
CA ILE A 53 -0.25 -4.85 1.39
C ILE A 53 -1.42 -4.55 2.33
N LEU A 54 -2.56 -5.21 2.15
CA LEU A 54 -3.73 -5.03 3.02
C LEU A 54 -3.42 -5.45 4.48
N LEU A 55 -2.81 -6.62 4.67
CA LEU A 55 -2.40 -7.11 5.98
C LEU A 55 -1.38 -6.16 6.64
N THR A 56 -0.45 -5.62 5.86
CA THR A 56 0.53 -4.65 6.35
C THR A 56 -0.16 -3.35 6.81
N PHE A 57 -1.17 -2.87 6.09
CA PHE A 57 -1.97 -1.71 6.53
C PHE A 57 -2.74 -1.97 7.85
N LEU A 58 -3.28 -3.17 8.04
CA LEU A 58 -3.93 -3.52 9.31
C LEU A 58 -2.94 -3.52 10.48
N ARG A 59 -1.70 -3.95 10.23
CA ARG A 59 -0.61 -3.90 11.20
C ARG A 59 -0.13 -2.48 11.47
N LEU A 60 -0.10 -1.62 10.45
CA LEU A 60 0.22 -0.20 10.58
C LEU A 60 -0.73 0.49 11.56
N ARG A 61 -2.04 0.22 11.48
CA ARG A 61 -3.03 0.78 12.42
C ARG A 61 -2.76 0.39 13.88
N LYS A 62 -2.18 -0.80 14.09
CA LYS A 62 -1.79 -1.29 15.42
C LYS A 62 -0.35 -0.88 15.82
N GLN A 63 0.33 -0.10 14.98
CA GLN A 63 1.74 0.27 15.15
C GLN A 63 2.68 -0.94 15.31
N ASP A 64 2.33 -2.08 14.72
CA ASP A 64 3.11 -3.32 14.78
C ASP A 64 4.14 -3.38 13.65
N PHE A 65 5.30 -2.73 13.84
CA PHE A 65 6.35 -2.61 12.82
C PHE A 65 7.04 -3.94 12.49
N ALA A 66 7.22 -4.81 13.48
CA ALA A 66 7.79 -6.14 13.27
C ALA A 66 6.85 -7.02 12.43
N GLY A 67 5.54 -6.96 12.69
CA GLY A 67 4.53 -7.60 11.87
C GLY A 67 4.53 -7.05 10.45
N MET A 68 4.62 -5.73 10.27
CA MET A 68 4.69 -5.12 8.94
C MET A 68 5.90 -5.60 8.13
N GLU A 69 7.10 -5.60 8.74
CA GLU A 69 8.33 -6.07 8.09
C GLU A 69 8.22 -7.55 7.68
N LYS A 70 7.62 -8.39 8.54
CA LYS A 70 7.38 -9.81 8.24
C LYS A 70 6.43 -10.02 7.06
N TRP A 71 5.38 -9.21 6.93
CA TRP A 71 4.42 -9.35 5.82
C TRP A 71 4.96 -8.75 4.53
N LEU A 72 5.67 -7.62 4.59
CA LEU A 72 6.33 -7.02 3.44
C LEU A 72 7.49 -7.88 2.91
N GLY A 73 8.25 -8.52 3.80
CA GLY A 73 9.35 -9.42 3.44
C GLY A 73 8.89 -10.68 2.71
N LYS A 74 7.59 -11.03 2.77
CA LYS A 74 7.02 -12.11 1.95
C LYS A 74 6.85 -11.71 0.48
N ILE A 75 6.94 -10.43 0.15
CA ILE A 75 6.90 -9.94 -1.23
C ILE A 75 8.32 -10.05 -1.78
N VAL A 76 8.61 -11.18 -2.44
CA VAL A 76 9.95 -11.52 -2.93
C VAL A 76 10.38 -10.57 -4.05
N ASP A 77 9.47 -10.28 -5.00
CA ASP A 77 9.76 -9.42 -6.15
C ASP A 77 8.68 -8.33 -6.31
N PRO A 78 8.88 -7.13 -5.74
CA PRO A 78 7.92 -6.04 -5.83
C PRO A 78 7.63 -5.61 -7.27
N GLU A 79 8.62 -5.66 -8.16
CA GLU A 79 8.48 -5.16 -9.53
C GLU A 79 7.62 -6.06 -10.42
N THR A 80 7.67 -7.38 -10.20
CA THR A 80 6.90 -8.36 -10.98
C THR A 80 5.58 -8.73 -10.32
N ALA A 81 5.52 -8.70 -8.98
CA ALA A 81 4.35 -9.11 -8.21
C ALA A 81 3.35 -7.97 -7.93
N LEU A 82 3.76 -6.70 -8.06
CA LEU A 82 2.91 -5.55 -7.74
C LEU A 82 2.71 -4.63 -8.94
N LEU A 83 1.49 -4.10 -9.06
CA LEU A 83 1.20 -2.96 -9.93
C LEU A 83 2.03 -1.74 -9.49
N ARG A 84 2.35 -0.83 -10.41
CA ARG A 84 3.16 0.37 -10.11
C ARG A 84 2.68 1.15 -8.86
N LYS A 85 1.36 1.35 -8.72
CA LYS A 85 0.78 2.01 -7.52
C LYS A 85 0.96 1.18 -6.24
N GLN A 86 0.86 -0.14 -6.33
CA GLN A 86 1.09 -1.06 -5.21
C GLN A 86 2.58 -1.09 -4.82
N GLN A 87 3.50 -0.94 -5.77
CA GLN A 87 4.92 -0.72 -5.48
C GLN A 87 5.13 0.60 -4.73
N GLY A 88 4.36 1.65 -5.08
CA GLY A 88 4.32 2.89 -4.31
C GLY A 88 3.96 2.65 -2.84
N TYR A 89 2.90 1.87 -2.59
CA TYR A 89 2.49 1.49 -1.23
C TYR A 89 3.52 0.64 -0.48
N TYR A 90 4.16 -0.30 -1.17
CA TYR A 90 5.25 -1.10 -0.60
C TYR A 90 6.40 -0.22 -0.10
N ASN A 91 6.84 0.73 -0.93
CA ASN A 91 7.89 1.68 -0.56
C ASN A 91 7.42 2.61 0.57
N TYR A 92 6.17 3.08 0.55
CA TYR A 92 5.60 3.90 1.61
C TYR A 92 5.65 3.21 2.98
N MET A 93 5.27 1.93 3.04
CA MET A 93 5.29 1.16 4.28
C MET A 93 6.71 0.92 4.79
N TYR A 94 7.67 0.61 3.91
CA TYR A 94 9.07 0.56 4.31
C TYR A 94 9.59 1.91 4.78
N GLY A 95 9.17 3.02 4.16
CA GLY A 95 9.47 4.36 4.62
C GLY A 95 9.03 4.59 6.07
N ILE A 96 7.83 4.12 6.44
CA ILE A 96 7.32 4.18 7.81
C ILE A 96 8.13 3.30 8.77
N ILE A 97 8.50 2.08 8.38
CA ILE A 97 9.30 1.18 9.24
C ILE A 97 10.69 1.77 9.48
N TYR A 98 11.33 2.26 8.43
CA TYR A 98 12.67 2.81 8.51
C TYR A 98 12.72 4.20 9.12
N SER A 99 11.61 4.96 9.20
CA SER A 99 11.64 6.27 9.86
C SER A 99 12.04 6.20 11.34
N GLN A 100 11.83 5.05 11.99
CA GLN A 100 12.28 4.80 13.36
C GLN A 100 13.72 4.30 13.45
N LYS A 101 14.21 3.59 12.43
CA LYS A 101 15.52 2.95 12.44
C LYS A 101 16.60 3.84 11.81
N ASN A 102 16.32 4.37 10.61
CA ASN A 102 17.26 5.12 9.79
C ASN A 102 16.54 6.12 8.86
N LEU A 103 16.66 7.40 9.18
CA LEU A 103 16.04 8.51 8.45
C LEU A 103 16.49 8.61 6.99
N THR A 104 17.72 8.23 6.67
CA THR A 104 18.26 8.29 5.31
C THR A 104 17.67 7.19 4.43
N GLN A 105 17.46 5.99 4.99
CA GLN A 105 16.75 4.94 4.27
C GLN A 105 15.26 5.30 4.11
N ALA A 106 14.63 5.81 5.17
CA ALA A 106 13.24 6.25 5.13
C ALA A 106 12.99 7.28 4.02
N GLU A 107 13.87 8.28 3.89
CA GLU A 107 13.80 9.27 2.81
C GLU A 107 13.79 8.62 1.42
N LYS A 108 14.71 7.68 1.15
CA LYS A 108 14.78 6.99 -0.15
C LYS A 108 13.48 6.27 -0.46
N TYR A 109 12.92 5.56 0.51
CA TYR A 109 11.66 4.86 0.38
C TYR A 109 10.47 5.81 0.15
N PHE A 110 10.37 6.91 0.90
CA PHE A 110 9.30 7.90 0.68
C PHE A 110 9.40 8.59 -0.68
N ARG A 111 10.60 8.96 -1.13
CA ARG A 111 10.81 9.54 -2.47
C ARG A 111 10.43 8.54 -3.57
N LYS A 112 10.83 7.27 -3.44
CA LYS A 112 10.47 6.21 -4.39
C LYS A 112 8.96 5.94 -4.39
N ALA A 113 8.31 5.98 -3.23
CA ALA A 113 6.86 5.87 -3.12
C ALA A 113 6.12 6.99 -3.87
N LEU A 114 6.56 8.24 -3.69
CA LEU A 114 5.99 9.40 -4.38
C LEU A 114 6.23 9.36 -5.90
N GLN A 115 7.41 8.89 -6.35
CA GLN A 115 7.73 8.72 -7.77
C GLN A 115 6.88 7.64 -8.45
N LEU A 116 6.62 6.54 -7.76
CA LEU A 116 5.76 5.46 -8.26
C LEU A 116 4.27 5.85 -8.23
N GLY A 117 3.91 6.75 -7.32
CA GLY A 117 2.56 7.26 -7.11
C GLY A 117 1.74 6.36 -6.20
N LEU A 118 0.91 6.97 -5.37
CA LEU A 118 -0.06 6.28 -4.51
C LEU A 118 -1.46 6.47 -5.08
N THR A 119 -2.36 5.53 -4.77
CA THR A 119 -3.73 5.57 -5.31
C THR A 119 -4.55 6.69 -4.65
N MET A 120 -4.36 6.92 -3.35
CA MET A 120 -5.14 7.91 -2.59
C MET A 120 -4.34 9.18 -2.36
N SER A 121 -4.97 10.35 -2.57
CA SER A 121 -4.37 11.65 -2.30
C SER A 121 -4.00 11.83 -0.82
N TYR A 122 -4.77 11.23 0.08
CA TYR A 122 -4.47 11.19 1.52
C TYR A 122 -3.12 10.53 1.80
N ASP A 123 -2.86 9.36 1.20
CA ASP A 123 -1.60 8.64 1.42
C ASP A 123 -0.42 9.40 0.81
N VAL A 124 -0.63 10.09 -0.32
CA VAL A 124 0.38 11.00 -0.90
C VAL A 124 0.67 12.16 0.05
N ALA A 125 -0.37 12.78 0.63
CA ALA A 125 -0.21 13.86 1.61
C ALA A 125 0.56 13.37 2.85
N MET A 126 0.24 12.17 3.35
CA MET A 126 0.92 11.56 4.50
C MET A 126 2.39 11.21 4.22
N ALA A 127 2.69 10.72 3.01
CA ALA A 127 4.06 10.49 2.57
C ALA A 127 4.86 11.80 2.50
N LYS A 128 4.28 12.88 1.95
CA LYS A 128 4.92 14.21 1.90
C LYS A 128 5.11 14.81 3.29
N LEU A 129 4.12 14.68 4.17
CA LEU A 129 4.21 15.14 5.56
C LEU A 129 5.32 14.40 6.31
N SER A 130 5.39 13.07 6.16
CA SER A 130 6.44 12.25 6.77
C SER A 130 7.83 12.61 6.24
N LEU A 131 7.95 12.84 4.92
CA LEU A 131 9.19 13.31 4.30
C LEU A 131 9.59 14.71 4.79
N ALA A 132 8.62 15.62 4.97
CA ALA A 132 8.87 16.93 5.56
C ALA A 132 9.43 16.81 6.98
N GLY A 133 8.91 15.88 7.79
CA GLY A 133 9.41 15.62 9.14
C GLY A 133 10.86 15.15 9.14
N ILE A 134 11.22 14.27 8.21
CA ILE A 134 12.61 13.84 8.01
C ILE A 134 13.48 15.03 7.57
N MET A 135 13.02 15.87 6.64
CA MET A 135 13.77 17.06 6.19
C MET A 135 13.99 18.06 7.33
N MET A 136 13.01 18.24 8.22
CA MET A 136 13.14 19.09 9.41
C MET A 136 14.23 18.56 10.35
N GLN A 137 14.25 17.25 10.61
CA GLN A 137 15.29 16.63 11.44
C GLN A 137 16.69 16.75 10.79
N LYS A 138 16.76 16.76 9.46
CA LYS A 138 17.99 17.01 8.70
C LYS A 138 18.33 18.51 8.53
N ARG A 139 17.62 19.42 9.23
CA ARG A 139 17.77 20.89 9.15
C ARG A 139 17.57 21.48 7.76
N LYS A 140 16.86 20.78 6.87
CA LYS A 140 16.53 21.25 5.51
C LYS A 140 15.20 22.02 5.50
N LYS A 141 15.21 23.24 6.05
CA LYS A 141 14.02 24.07 6.26
C LYS A 141 13.23 24.37 4.98
N ARG A 142 13.92 24.69 3.88
CA ARG A 142 13.31 25.03 2.59
C ARG A 142 12.55 23.85 1.98
N GLU A 143 13.21 22.70 1.84
CA GLU A 143 12.58 21.46 1.33
C GLU A 143 11.39 21.04 2.19
N ALA A 144 11.52 21.14 3.53
CA ALA A 144 10.43 20.82 4.44
C ALA A 144 9.20 21.73 4.25
N GLN A 145 9.40 23.04 4.06
CA GLN A 145 8.32 23.99 3.85
C GLN A 145 7.57 23.75 2.53
N GLU A 146 8.31 23.42 1.46
CA GLU A 146 7.74 23.07 0.16
C GLU A 146 6.86 21.81 0.29
N LEU A 147 7.38 20.76 0.93
CA LEU A 147 6.65 19.51 1.16
C LEU A 147 5.39 19.69 2.02
N LEU A 148 5.45 20.51 3.08
CA LEU A 148 4.28 20.81 3.92
C LEU A 148 3.20 21.57 3.14
N THR A 149 3.61 22.47 2.25
CA THR A 149 2.68 23.22 1.40
C THR A 149 1.99 22.30 0.40
N GLU A 150 2.74 21.39 -0.21
CA GLU A 150 2.18 20.38 -1.10
C GLU A 150 1.26 19.39 -0.39
N ALA A 151 1.64 18.95 0.82
CA ALA A 151 0.80 18.08 1.63
C ALA A 151 -0.54 18.76 1.96
N LYS A 152 -0.51 20.06 2.34
CA LYS A 152 -1.72 20.84 2.61
C LYS A 152 -2.64 20.96 1.39
N LYS A 153 -2.08 21.12 0.18
CA LYS A 153 -2.88 21.17 -1.05
C LYS A 153 -3.59 19.84 -1.36
N LEU A 154 -3.02 18.71 -0.91
CA LEU A 154 -3.56 17.38 -1.13
C LEU A 154 -4.56 16.96 -0.05
N ASP A 155 -4.51 17.57 1.13
CA ASP A 155 -5.44 17.32 2.25
C ASP A 155 -6.80 18.00 2.04
N LYS A 156 -7.59 17.45 1.10
CA LYS A 156 -8.94 17.98 0.78
C LYS A 156 -9.96 17.79 1.91
N GLN A 157 -9.70 16.86 2.83
CA GLN A 157 -10.63 16.50 3.91
C GLN A 157 -10.22 17.11 5.27
N ASN A 158 -9.19 17.96 5.28
CA ASN A 158 -8.65 18.61 6.49
C ASN A 158 -8.27 17.62 7.61
N LEU A 159 -7.97 16.37 7.27
CA LEU A 159 -7.68 15.31 8.25
C LEU A 159 -6.27 15.46 8.84
N MET A 160 -5.38 16.19 8.17
CA MET A 160 -3.99 16.37 8.55
C MET A 160 -3.67 17.83 8.88
N THR A 161 -4.65 18.73 8.81
CA THR A 161 -4.49 20.17 9.04
C THR A 161 -3.81 20.49 10.37
N GLU A 162 -4.17 19.79 11.45
CA GLU A 162 -3.53 19.98 12.76
C GLU A 162 -2.06 19.55 12.75
N GLN A 163 -1.75 18.39 12.19
CA GLN A 163 -0.38 17.88 12.08
C GLN A 163 0.50 18.83 11.24
N ILE A 164 -0.03 19.32 10.11
CA ILE A 164 0.66 20.29 9.26
C ILE A 164 0.93 21.58 10.03
N LYS A 165 -0.06 22.11 10.76
CA LYS A 165 0.12 23.32 11.58
C LYS A 165 1.18 23.13 12.66
N MET A 166 1.16 22.00 13.39
CA MET A 166 2.16 21.68 14.40
C MET A 166 3.57 21.63 13.81
N MET A 167 3.74 20.97 12.66
CA MET A 167 5.02 20.91 11.97
C MET A 167 5.49 22.28 11.47
N GLN A 168 4.59 23.10 10.92
CA GLN A 168 4.91 24.47 10.52
C GLN A 168 5.38 25.32 11.71
N GLN A 169 4.77 25.15 12.89
CA GLN A 169 5.20 25.82 14.11
C GLN A 169 6.58 25.35 14.55
N GLN A 170 6.84 24.05 14.53
CA GLN A 170 8.17 23.50 14.83
C GLN A 170 9.23 24.03 13.86
N LEU A 171 8.90 24.15 12.56
CA LEU A 171 9.80 24.67 11.53
C LEU A 171 10.15 26.15 11.74
N LYS A 172 9.29 26.94 12.40
CA LYS A 172 9.60 28.32 12.80
C LYS A 172 10.60 28.40 13.95
N LYS A 173 10.69 27.37 14.80
CA LYS A 173 11.58 27.30 15.96
C LYS A 173 12.99 26.80 15.63
N ILE A 174 13.18 26.25 14.42
CA ILE A 174 14.46 25.80 13.85
C ILE A 174 15.00 26.89 12.94
#